data_AF-A0A552VBS3-F1
#
_entry.id   AF-A0A552VBS3-F1
#
_cell.length_a   1.000
_cell.length_b   1.000
_cell.length_c   1.000
_cell.angle_alpha   90.00
_cell.angle_beta   90.00
_cell.angle_gamma   90.00
#
_symmetry.space_group_name_H-M   'P 1'
#
loop_
_entity.id
_entity.type
_entity.pdbx_description
1 polymer ?
#
loop_
_entity_poly.entity_id
_entity_poly.type
_entity_poly.pdbx_seq_one_letter_code
_entity_poly.pdbx_strand_id
1 'polypeptide(L)'
;MDINLVDLGLPNGILWADRNVGAHSPEDYGLHLTWGDLTPQKDYSKENYKYLKDTKYQALGDNISATPYDAATMMYGEPWRLPTLKEARDFISKKYCIFTLETLNGIEGYRVTGKKTGNSLFVPFGGIIIGKENTSATSQAVYWTAELQQTSPGTFFPCGFYLEYYEYDPYRNHWGYISPYYGATIRPVQSRTKKR
;
A
#
# COMPACT_ATOMS: atom_id res chain seq x y z
N MET A 1 -18.96 -6.72 -5.33
CA MET A 1 -18.79 -5.69 -4.28
C MET A 1 -18.18 -4.49 -4.97
N ASP A 2 -18.84 -3.34 -4.90
CA ASP A 2 -18.32 -2.13 -5.52
C ASP A 2 -17.32 -1.45 -4.57
N ILE A 3 -16.11 -1.19 -5.06
CA ILE A 3 -15.07 -0.48 -4.32
C ILE A 3 -15.35 1.01 -4.45
N ASN A 4 -15.46 1.71 -3.33
CA ASN A 4 -15.73 3.15 -3.38
C ASN A 4 -14.47 3.93 -3.73
N LEU A 5 -14.67 5.01 -4.49
CA LEU A 5 -13.63 5.93 -4.91
C LEU A 5 -13.59 7.15 -3.99
N VAL A 6 -12.42 7.42 -3.43
CA VAL A 6 -12.20 8.56 -2.54
C VAL A 6 -11.25 9.54 -3.20
N ASP A 7 -11.79 10.72 -3.50
CA ASP A 7 -11.04 11.86 -4.02
C ASP A 7 -10.52 12.73 -2.86
N LEU A 8 -9.28 12.52 -2.45
CA LEU A 8 -8.61 13.32 -1.42
C LEU A 8 -8.12 14.69 -1.94
N GLY A 9 -8.34 15.00 -3.22
CA GLY A 9 -7.88 16.27 -3.82
C GLY A 9 -6.37 16.41 -3.90
N LEU A 10 -5.64 15.30 -4.01
CA LEU A 10 -4.18 15.29 -4.17
C LEU A 10 -3.76 15.96 -5.49
N PRO A 11 -2.54 16.52 -5.58
CA PRO A 11 -2.07 17.21 -6.79
C PRO A 11 -2.05 16.35 -8.05
N ASN A 12 -1.84 15.04 -7.89
CA ASN A 12 -1.86 14.06 -8.98
C ASN A 12 -3.28 13.73 -9.48
N GLY A 13 -4.34 14.15 -8.76
CA GLY A 13 -5.73 13.92 -9.12
C GLY A 13 -6.21 12.46 -9.03
N ILE A 14 -5.39 11.56 -8.48
CA ILE A 14 -5.68 10.13 -8.37
C ILE A 14 -6.79 9.88 -7.34
N LEU A 15 -7.60 8.86 -7.60
CA LEU A 15 -8.64 8.39 -6.69
C LEU A 15 -8.12 7.16 -5.94
N TRP A 16 -8.37 7.13 -4.64
CA TRP A 16 -7.97 6.01 -3.77
C TRP A 16 -9.16 5.11 -3.50
N ALA A 17 -8.92 3.80 -3.40
CA ALA A 17 -9.93 2.87 -2.91
C ALA A 17 -10.24 3.12 -1.42
N ASP A 18 -11.48 2.88 -1.02
CA ASP A 18 -11.90 2.96 0.38
C ASP A 18 -11.36 1.81 1.26
N ARG A 19 -10.81 0.76 0.66
CA ARG A 19 -10.32 -0.46 1.34
C ARG A 19 -9.05 -1.03 0.71
N ASN A 20 -8.36 -1.90 1.45
CA ASN A 20 -7.19 -2.63 0.96
C ASN A 20 -7.57 -3.71 -0.05
N VAL A 21 -6.59 -4.17 -0.84
CA VAL A 21 -6.75 -5.37 -1.68
C VAL A 21 -7.14 -6.56 -0.79
N GLY A 22 -8.18 -7.27 -1.20
CA GLY A 22 -8.76 -8.42 -0.48
C GLY A 22 -9.61 -8.08 0.74
N ALA A 23 -9.75 -6.81 1.12
CA ALA A 23 -10.56 -6.40 2.27
C ALA A 23 -12.06 -6.34 1.95
N HIS A 24 -12.90 -6.73 2.90
CA HIS A 24 -14.38 -6.68 2.76
C HIS A 24 -15.01 -5.40 3.33
N SER A 25 -14.28 -4.66 4.18
CA SER A 25 -14.67 -3.35 4.72
C SER A 25 -13.45 -2.40 4.80
N PRO A 26 -13.64 -1.09 4.99
CA PRO A 26 -12.53 -0.13 5.08
C PRO A 26 -11.50 -0.44 6.17
N GLU A 27 -11.95 -0.97 7.30
CA GLU A 27 -11.12 -1.31 8.47
C GLU A 27 -10.46 -2.70 8.39
N ASP A 28 -10.94 -3.56 7.51
CA ASP A 28 -10.34 -4.88 7.30
C ASP A 28 -8.93 -4.74 6.69
N TYR A 29 -7.97 -5.49 7.24
CA TYR A 29 -6.56 -5.36 6.88
C TYR A 29 -6.29 -5.74 5.42
N GLY A 30 -7.14 -6.61 4.86
CA GLY A 30 -6.95 -7.17 3.52
C GLY A 30 -5.76 -8.12 3.47
N LEU A 31 -5.23 -8.32 2.26
CA LEU A 31 -4.12 -9.23 2.02
C LEU A 31 -2.77 -8.54 2.23
N HIS A 32 -1.92 -9.20 3.02
CA HIS A 32 -0.48 -8.98 2.97
C HIS A 32 0.09 -9.84 1.86
N LEU A 33 0.79 -9.21 0.93
CA LEU A 33 1.39 -9.88 -0.23
C LEU A 33 2.87 -9.53 -0.29
N THR A 34 3.69 -10.43 -0.83
CA THR A 34 5.04 -10.06 -1.25
C THR A 34 4.96 -9.22 -2.53
N TRP A 35 5.96 -8.39 -2.77
CA TRP A 35 5.97 -7.51 -3.94
C TRP A 35 5.88 -8.31 -5.25
N GLY A 36 4.93 -7.95 -6.11
CA GLY A 36 4.68 -8.64 -7.38
C GLY A 36 3.93 -9.99 -7.28
N ASP A 37 3.57 -10.45 -6.09
CA ASP A 37 2.79 -11.69 -5.92
C ASP A 37 1.30 -11.41 -5.73
N LEU A 38 0.48 -12.42 -6.03
CA LEU A 38 -0.99 -12.34 -6.04
C LEU A 38 -1.63 -13.19 -4.94
N THR A 39 -0.83 -13.96 -4.21
CA THR A 39 -1.31 -14.89 -3.20
C THR A 39 -0.58 -14.69 -1.87
N PRO A 40 -1.30 -14.67 -0.74
CA PRO A 40 -0.67 -14.59 0.57
C PRO A 40 0.17 -15.84 0.86
N GLN A 41 1.23 -15.66 1.63
CA GLN A 41 2.14 -16.73 2.04
C GLN A 41 2.00 -17.01 3.54
N LYS A 42 2.42 -18.20 3.97
CA LYS A 42 2.47 -18.56 5.40
C LYS A 42 3.78 -18.13 6.08
N ASP A 43 4.82 -17.89 5.28
CA ASP A 43 6.16 -17.52 5.74
C ASP A 43 6.81 -16.56 4.74
N TYR A 44 6.88 -15.30 5.15
CA TYR A 44 7.43 -14.16 4.41
C TYR A 44 8.95 -14.06 4.63
N SER A 45 9.64 -15.16 4.38
CA SER A 45 11.10 -15.27 4.42
C SER A 45 11.67 -15.13 3.00
N LYS A 46 12.94 -14.75 2.91
CA LYS A 46 13.62 -14.51 1.63
C LYS A 46 13.59 -15.77 0.75
N GLU A 47 13.77 -16.92 1.38
CA GLU A 47 13.85 -18.23 0.75
C GLU A 47 12.54 -18.65 0.07
N ASN A 48 11.40 -18.14 0.56
CA ASN A 48 10.07 -18.42 0.01
C ASN A 48 9.61 -17.42 -1.03
N TYR A 49 10.39 -16.37 -1.30
CA TYR A 49 10.01 -15.37 -2.27
C TYR A 49 9.94 -15.96 -3.68
N LYS A 50 8.74 -15.94 -4.26
CA LYS A 50 8.41 -16.49 -5.59
C LYS A 50 9.36 -16.04 -6.70
N TYR A 51 9.87 -14.81 -6.62
CA TYR A 51 10.74 -14.22 -7.63
C TYR A 51 12.22 -14.21 -7.21
N LEU A 52 12.62 -15.05 -6.26
CA LEU A 52 14.02 -15.39 -5.98
C LEU A 52 14.33 -16.78 -6.53
N LYS A 53 15.33 -16.89 -7.42
CA LYS A 53 15.81 -18.17 -7.93
C LYS A 53 17.33 -18.22 -7.88
N ASP A 54 17.89 -19.30 -7.31
CA ASP A 54 19.34 -19.52 -7.22
C ASP A 54 20.10 -18.29 -6.69
N THR A 55 19.56 -17.61 -5.67
CA THR A 55 20.05 -16.36 -5.06
C THR A 55 19.88 -15.07 -5.88
N LYS A 56 19.27 -15.12 -7.07
CA LYS A 56 19.03 -13.97 -7.94
C LYS A 56 17.55 -13.59 -7.98
N TYR A 57 17.26 -12.31 -7.85
CA TYR A 57 15.91 -11.79 -8.06
C TYR A 57 15.57 -11.75 -9.54
N GLN A 58 14.39 -12.25 -9.90
CA GLN A 58 13.86 -12.14 -11.25
C GLN A 58 13.42 -10.68 -11.49
N ALA A 59 13.67 -10.18 -12.70
CA ALA A 59 13.29 -8.84 -13.08
C ALA A 59 11.79 -8.79 -13.42
N LEU A 60 10.99 -8.13 -12.57
CA LEU A 60 9.57 -7.88 -12.83
C LEU A 60 9.33 -6.55 -13.57
N GLY A 61 10.40 -5.77 -13.76
CA GLY A 61 10.39 -4.39 -14.24
C GLY A 61 10.53 -3.39 -13.09
N ASP A 62 10.95 -2.16 -13.43
CA ASP A 62 11.14 -1.09 -12.44
C ASP A 62 9.81 -0.50 -11.95
N ASN A 63 8.71 -0.84 -12.61
CA ASN A 63 7.36 -0.47 -12.23
C ASN A 63 6.39 -1.61 -12.61
N ILE A 64 5.72 -2.19 -11.62
CA ILE A 64 4.75 -3.30 -11.83
C ILE A 64 3.31 -2.83 -11.97
N SER A 65 3.04 -1.53 -11.93
CA SER A 65 1.70 -0.96 -12.02
C SER A 65 0.97 -1.44 -13.28
N ALA A 66 -0.26 -1.95 -13.12
CA ALA A 66 -1.08 -2.45 -14.23
C ALA A 66 -0.42 -3.58 -15.06
N THR A 67 0.52 -4.31 -14.47
CA THR A 67 1.12 -5.51 -15.07
C THR A 67 0.50 -6.77 -14.46
N PRO A 68 0.80 -7.99 -14.97
CA PRO A 68 0.40 -9.24 -14.33
C PRO A 68 0.91 -9.44 -12.89
N TYR A 69 1.82 -8.60 -12.43
CA TYR A 69 2.36 -8.60 -11.06
C TYR A 69 1.63 -7.59 -10.14
N ASP A 70 0.71 -6.77 -10.67
CA ASP A 70 -0.09 -5.82 -9.91
C ASP A 70 -1.30 -6.52 -9.29
N ALA A 71 -1.26 -6.78 -7.99
CA ALA A 71 -2.36 -7.45 -7.31
C ALA A 71 -3.68 -6.66 -7.36
N ALA A 72 -3.64 -5.32 -7.35
CA ALA A 72 -4.86 -4.53 -7.47
C ALA A 72 -5.48 -4.68 -8.85
N THR A 73 -4.68 -4.63 -9.91
CA THR A 73 -5.18 -4.87 -11.29
C THR A 73 -5.68 -6.29 -11.47
N MET A 74 -4.93 -7.29 -10.98
CA MET A 74 -5.29 -8.69 -11.17
C MET A 74 -6.53 -9.12 -10.37
N MET A 75 -6.79 -8.50 -9.22
CA MET A 75 -7.94 -8.85 -8.39
C MET A 75 -9.18 -8.00 -8.66
N TYR A 76 -9.00 -6.70 -8.96
CA TYR A 76 -10.11 -5.76 -9.13
C TYR A 76 -10.34 -5.31 -10.57
N GLY A 77 -9.48 -5.72 -11.50
CA GLY A 77 -9.56 -5.35 -12.90
C GLY A 77 -9.11 -3.91 -13.16
N GLU A 78 -8.91 -3.58 -14.43
CA GLU A 78 -8.69 -2.19 -14.82
C GLU A 78 -9.92 -1.33 -14.46
N PRO A 79 -9.71 -0.08 -14.00
CA PRO A 79 -8.45 0.68 -13.97
C PRO A 79 -7.69 0.63 -12.64
N TRP A 80 -7.98 -0.33 -11.75
CA TRP A 80 -7.29 -0.43 -10.46
C TRP A 80 -5.84 -0.88 -10.61
N ARG A 81 -4.95 -0.30 -9.81
CA ARG A 81 -3.52 -0.62 -9.78
C ARG A 81 -2.88 -0.24 -8.45
N LEU A 82 -1.64 -0.70 -8.23
CA LEU A 82 -0.79 -0.18 -7.17
C LEU A 82 -0.51 1.33 -7.38
N PRO A 83 -0.34 2.11 -6.29
CA PRO A 83 0.11 3.49 -6.38
C PRO A 83 1.57 3.57 -6.82
N THR A 84 1.91 4.62 -7.56
CA THR A 84 3.31 5.02 -7.80
C THR A 84 3.93 5.57 -6.52
N LEU A 85 5.28 5.66 -6.46
CA LEU A 85 5.94 6.28 -5.31
C LEU A 85 5.53 7.75 -5.15
N LYS A 86 5.36 8.48 -6.26
CA LYS A 86 4.92 9.86 -6.22
C LYS A 86 3.52 9.99 -5.60
N GLU A 87 2.58 9.13 -5.98
CA GLU A 87 1.22 9.14 -5.44
C GLU A 87 1.20 8.81 -3.95
N ALA A 88 1.98 7.81 -3.52
CA ALA A 88 2.15 7.50 -2.11
C ALA A 88 2.73 8.69 -1.32
N ARG A 89 3.74 9.38 -1.86
CA ARG A 89 4.34 10.57 -1.23
C ARG A 89 3.35 11.74 -1.13
N ASP A 90 2.51 11.94 -2.13
CA ASP A 90 1.43 12.94 -2.07
C ASP A 90 0.40 12.54 -1.00
N PHE A 91 0.05 11.26 -0.89
CA PHE A 91 -0.90 10.73 0.10
C PHE A 91 -0.42 10.90 1.54
N ILE A 92 0.82 10.53 1.86
CA ILE A 92 1.39 10.65 3.22
C ILE A 92 1.80 12.09 3.59
N SER A 93 1.68 13.04 2.66
CA SER A 93 2.16 14.40 2.89
C SER A 93 1.22 15.18 3.81
N LYS A 94 1.77 15.72 4.90
CA LYS A 94 1.08 16.71 5.75
C LYS A 94 0.65 17.98 5.01
N LYS A 95 1.20 18.24 3.82
CA LYS A 95 0.78 19.36 2.97
C LYS A 95 -0.62 19.13 2.39
N TYR A 96 -0.98 17.88 2.09
CA TYR A 96 -2.19 17.53 1.36
C TYR A 96 -3.23 16.79 2.21
N CYS A 97 -2.79 16.06 3.24
CA CYS A 97 -3.66 15.25 4.08
C CYS A 97 -3.60 15.66 5.55
N ILE A 98 -4.71 15.43 6.25
CA ILE A 98 -4.81 15.42 7.72
C ILE A 98 -4.96 13.97 8.14
N PHE A 99 -4.22 13.57 9.17
CA PHE A 99 -4.26 12.23 9.75
C PHE A 99 -4.82 12.34 11.16
N THR A 100 -5.93 11.67 11.42
CA THR A 100 -6.58 11.62 12.75
C THR A 100 -6.63 10.17 13.19
N LEU A 101 -6.03 9.87 14.36
CA LEU A 101 -6.15 8.55 14.96
C LEU A 101 -7.62 8.24 15.20
N GLU A 102 -8.05 7.05 14.79
CA GLU A 102 -9.42 6.59 14.93
C GLU A 102 -9.45 5.08 15.17
N THR A 103 -10.39 4.63 15.99
CA THR A 103 -10.75 3.23 16.13
C THR A 103 -12.09 3.00 15.45
N LEU A 104 -12.08 2.33 14.30
CA LEU A 104 -13.27 1.98 13.53
C LEU A 104 -13.60 0.51 13.74
N ASN A 105 -14.78 0.21 14.31
CA ASN A 105 -15.22 -1.17 14.62
C ASN A 105 -14.19 -2.00 15.43
N GLY A 106 -13.48 -1.35 16.36
CA GLY A 106 -12.45 -1.99 17.18
C GLY A 106 -11.07 -2.11 16.53
N ILE A 107 -10.91 -1.66 15.27
CA ILE A 107 -9.63 -1.64 14.57
C ILE A 107 -9.05 -0.24 14.60
N GLU A 108 -7.81 -0.12 15.08
CA GLU A 108 -7.07 1.15 15.09
C GLU A 108 -6.48 1.49 13.71
N GLY A 109 -6.46 2.77 13.41
CA GLY A 109 -5.92 3.29 12.15
C GLY A 109 -5.95 4.80 12.09
N TYR A 110 -5.78 5.32 10.89
CA TYR A 110 -5.97 6.73 10.59
C TYR A 110 -7.23 6.96 9.76
N ARG A 111 -8.03 7.95 10.15
CA ARG A 111 -8.84 8.70 9.19
C ARG A 111 -7.93 9.65 8.42
N VAL A 112 -7.78 9.41 7.13
CA VAL A 112 -7.01 10.27 6.24
C VAL A 112 -7.98 11.19 5.51
N THR A 113 -7.88 12.49 5.78
CA THR A 113 -8.75 13.51 5.19
C THR A 113 -7.98 14.40 4.22
N GLY A 114 -8.46 14.50 2.99
CA GLY A 114 -7.88 15.36 1.97
C GLY A 114 -8.17 16.83 2.25
N LYS A 115 -7.14 17.67 2.42
CA LYS A 115 -7.31 19.09 2.79
C LYS A 115 -8.08 19.90 1.74
N LYS A 116 -7.99 19.52 0.47
CA LYS A 116 -8.63 20.25 -0.62
C LYS A 116 -10.11 19.91 -0.77
N THR A 117 -10.50 18.66 -0.54
CA THR A 117 -11.87 18.18 -0.78
C THR A 117 -12.68 17.98 0.49
N GLY A 118 -12.03 17.77 1.64
CA GLY A 118 -12.69 17.35 2.88
C GLY A 118 -13.15 15.89 2.89
N ASN A 119 -13.00 15.17 1.77
CA ASN A 119 -13.28 13.74 1.72
C ASN A 119 -12.26 12.97 2.56
N SER A 120 -12.70 11.84 3.11
CA SER A 120 -11.85 11.00 3.94
C SER A 120 -12.00 9.51 3.63
N LEU A 121 -10.99 8.74 3.98
CA LEU A 121 -10.99 7.28 4.02
C LEU A 121 -10.33 6.79 5.30
N PHE A 122 -10.66 5.57 5.72
CA PHE A 122 -10.02 4.92 6.85
C PHE A 122 -8.88 4.01 6.37
N VAL A 123 -7.75 4.05 7.07
CA VAL A 123 -6.58 3.22 6.81
C VAL A 123 -6.22 2.47 8.10
N PRO A 124 -6.43 1.15 8.16
CA PRO A 124 -6.15 0.37 9.36
C PRO A 124 -4.64 0.17 9.56
N PHE A 125 -4.22 0.05 10.82
CA PHE A 125 -2.86 -0.35 11.20
C PHE A 125 -2.64 -1.85 11.06
N GLY A 126 -2.62 -2.32 9.81
CA GLY A 126 -2.44 -3.73 9.47
C GLY A 126 -1.00 -4.25 9.54
N GLY A 127 -0.03 -3.40 9.81
CA GLY A 127 1.37 -3.79 9.98
C GLY A 127 2.09 -4.30 8.73
N ILE A 128 3.12 -5.09 8.99
CA ILE A 128 3.95 -5.81 8.01
C ILE A 128 4.24 -7.20 8.56
N ILE A 129 4.28 -8.20 7.70
CA ILE A 129 4.61 -9.58 8.07
C ILE A 129 6.04 -9.90 7.65
N ILE A 130 6.83 -10.37 8.61
CA ILE A 130 8.23 -10.77 8.43
C ILE A 130 8.40 -12.19 8.96
N GLY A 131 8.83 -13.11 8.09
CA GLY A 131 8.91 -14.53 8.43
C GLY A 131 7.52 -15.16 8.62
N LYS A 132 7.42 -16.12 9.55
CA LYS A 132 6.16 -16.82 9.83
C LYS A 132 5.10 -15.84 10.34
N GLU A 133 3.89 -16.00 9.83
CA GLU A 133 2.73 -15.22 10.23
C GLU A 133 2.56 -15.28 11.76
N ASN A 134 2.83 -14.16 12.43
CA ASN A 134 2.46 -13.92 13.81
C ASN A 134 1.51 -12.71 13.79
N THR A 135 0.24 -12.99 14.02
CA THR A 135 -0.84 -12.00 14.08
C THR A 135 -0.73 -11.18 15.35
N SER A 136 0.12 -10.16 15.34
CA SER A 136 0.04 -9.07 16.32
C SER A 136 -0.31 -7.80 15.56
N ALA A 137 -1.49 -7.25 15.82
CA ALA A 137 -1.87 -5.92 15.35
C ALA A 137 -0.77 -4.95 15.78
N THR A 138 -0.09 -4.35 14.81
CA THR A 138 1.01 -3.44 15.09
C THR A 138 0.50 -2.01 15.09
N SER A 139 1.13 -1.13 15.85
CA SER A 139 0.86 0.31 15.82
C SER A 139 1.42 0.98 14.55
N GLN A 140 1.35 0.31 13.39
CA GLN A 140 1.77 0.82 12.09
C GLN A 140 1.03 0.13 10.95
N ALA A 141 1.05 0.71 9.75
CA ALA A 141 0.66 0.08 8.50
C ALA A 141 1.76 0.26 7.46
N VAL A 142 2.02 -0.79 6.69
CA VAL A 142 2.97 -0.75 5.57
C VAL A 142 2.22 -1.09 4.29
N TYR A 143 2.43 -0.24 3.27
CA TYR A 143 1.78 -0.34 1.99
C TYR A 143 2.79 -0.39 0.84
N TRP A 144 2.57 -1.28 -0.11
CA TRP A 144 3.37 -1.34 -1.33
C TRP A 144 3.11 -0.16 -2.27
N THR A 145 4.17 0.29 -2.95
CA THR A 145 4.06 1.01 -4.22
C THR A 145 4.50 0.11 -5.37
N ALA A 146 4.20 0.54 -6.59
CA ALA A 146 4.51 -0.22 -7.80
C ALA A 146 5.99 -0.17 -8.21
N GLU A 147 6.82 0.66 -7.58
CA GLU A 147 8.13 1.04 -8.13
C GLU A 147 9.30 0.38 -7.40
N LEU A 148 10.34 0.03 -8.17
CA LEU A 148 11.69 -0.23 -7.68
C LEU A 148 12.51 1.06 -7.71
N GLN A 149 13.41 1.21 -6.74
CA GLN A 149 14.40 2.28 -6.72
C GLN A 149 15.80 1.70 -6.50
N GLN A 150 16.78 2.29 -7.17
CA GLN A 150 18.17 1.92 -7.00
C GLN A 150 18.70 2.44 -5.67
N THR A 151 19.15 1.55 -4.79
CA THR A 151 19.69 1.91 -3.47
C THR A 151 21.22 1.98 -3.47
N SER A 152 21.86 1.24 -4.38
CA SER A 152 23.29 1.26 -4.66
C SER A 152 23.53 0.72 -6.08
N PRO A 153 24.73 0.89 -6.67
CA PRO A 153 25.01 0.38 -8.02
C PRO A 153 24.62 -1.10 -8.17
N GLY A 154 23.67 -1.38 -9.06
CA GLY A 154 23.16 -2.74 -9.32
C GLY A 154 22.20 -3.31 -8.27
N THR A 155 21.84 -2.57 -7.22
CA THR A 155 20.90 -3.02 -6.18
C THR A 155 19.61 -2.20 -6.22
N PHE A 156 18.48 -2.89 -6.34
CA PHE A 156 17.15 -2.28 -6.44
C PHE A 156 16.24 -2.89 -5.39
N PHE A 157 15.44 -2.04 -4.73
CA PHE A 157 14.42 -2.47 -3.78
C PHE A 157 13.07 -1.85 -4.11
N PRO A 158 11.97 -2.57 -3.87
CA PRO A 158 10.65 -1.99 -3.98
C PRO A 158 10.45 -0.93 -2.91
N CYS A 159 9.69 0.09 -3.29
CA CYS A 159 9.28 1.14 -2.39
C CYS A 159 7.94 0.82 -1.72
N GLY A 160 7.76 1.40 -0.55
CA GLY A 160 6.48 1.44 0.14
C GLY A 160 6.34 2.69 0.99
N PHE A 161 5.17 2.83 1.61
CA PHE A 161 4.90 3.89 2.56
C PHE A 161 4.36 3.35 3.88
N TYR A 162 4.69 4.07 4.94
CA TYR A 162 4.46 3.73 6.32
C TYR A 162 3.52 4.74 6.94
N LEU A 163 2.49 4.25 7.61
CA LEU A 163 1.66 5.03 8.51
C LEU A 163 1.91 4.50 9.92
N GLU A 164 2.59 5.28 10.75
CA GLU A 164 2.95 4.86 12.10
C GLU A 164 2.01 5.52 13.11
N TYR A 165 1.57 4.77 14.10
CA TYR A 165 0.95 5.32 15.29
C TYR A 165 1.98 6.17 16.01
N TYR A 166 1.72 7.46 16.06
CA TYR A 166 2.43 8.35 16.94
C TYR A 166 1.41 9.25 17.61
N GLU A 167 1.15 8.96 18.88
CA GLU A 167 0.19 9.70 19.72
C GLU A 167 0.45 11.22 19.71
N TYR A 168 1.72 11.63 19.53
CA TYR A 168 2.14 13.03 19.58
C TYR A 168 2.52 13.65 18.22
N ASP A 169 2.69 12.86 17.14
CA ASP A 169 3.04 13.37 15.80
C ASP A 169 2.54 12.44 14.68
N PRO A 170 1.30 12.61 14.20
CA PRO A 170 0.72 11.78 13.14
C PRO A 170 1.33 12.07 11.75
N TYR A 171 2.36 12.92 11.66
CA TYR A 171 3.05 13.26 10.41
C TYR A 171 4.44 12.62 10.28
N ARG A 172 4.75 11.63 11.12
CA ARG A 172 5.93 10.74 10.94
C ARG A 172 5.75 9.70 9.84
N ASN A 173 4.62 9.73 9.15
CA ASN A 173 4.38 8.95 7.94
C ASN A 173 5.48 9.22 6.92
N HIS A 174 6.09 8.16 6.42
CA HIS A 174 7.24 8.24 5.53
C HIS A 174 7.17 7.17 4.45
N TRP A 175 8.10 7.24 3.52
CA TRP A 175 8.29 6.22 2.49
C TRP A 175 9.70 5.64 2.64
N GLY A 176 9.88 4.41 2.19
CA GLY A 176 11.17 3.73 2.29
C GLY A 176 11.26 2.50 1.39
N TYR A 177 12.39 1.82 1.48
CA TYR A 177 12.64 0.55 0.81
C TYR A 177 12.20 -0.59 1.71
N ILE A 178 11.52 -1.58 1.13
CA ILE A 178 11.07 -2.77 1.87
C ILE A 178 11.68 -3.99 1.18
N SER A 179 12.05 -5.01 1.95
CA SER A 179 12.41 -6.30 1.37
C SER A 179 11.24 -6.85 0.55
N PRO A 180 11.44 -7.25 -0.73
CA PRO A 180 10.33 -7.64 -1.62
C PRO A 180 9.54 -8.86 -1.10
N TYR A 181 10.14 -9.62 -0.18
CA TYR A 181 9.60 -10.83 0.41
C TYR A 181 8.86 -10.62 1.74
N TYR A 182 8.76 -9.38 2.23
CA TYR A 182 7.88 -9.07 3.36
C TYR A 182 6.42 -9.01 2.91
N GLY A 183 5.50 -9.35 3.80
CA GLY A 183 4.08 -9.21 3.55
C GLY A 183 3.63 -7.80 3.88
N ALA A 184 3.27 -7.00 2.87
CA ALA A 184 2.69 -5.68 3.08
C ALA A 184 1.35 -5.57 2.34
N THR A 185 0.52 -4.66 2.83
CA THR A 185 -0.82 -4.43 2.28
C THR A 185 -0.77 -3.56 1.03
N ILE A 186 -1.86 -3.52 0.27
CA ILE A 186 -1.98 -2.66 -0.93
C ILE A 186 -3.25 -1.85 -0.80
N ARG A 187 -3.12 -0.53 -0.97
CA ARG A 187 -4.25 0.39 -1.10
C ARG A 187 -4.38 0.82 -2.57
N PRO A 188 -5.33 0.26 -3.34
CA PRO A 188 -5.44 0.53 -4.77
C PRO A 188 -5.73 1.98 -5.09
N VAL A 189 -5.29 2.39 -6.27
CA VAL A 189 -5.64 3.67 -6.86
C VAL A 189 -6.13 3.50 -8.30
N GLN A 190 -6.85 4.50 -8.80
CA GLN A 190 -7.17 4.61 -10.22
C GLN A 190 -7.24 6.06 -10.68
N SER A 191 -6.99 6.26 -11.98
CA SER A 191 -7.15 7.55 -12.64
C SER A 191 -8.63 7.92 -12.73
N ARG A 192 -8.94 9.22 -12.72
CA ARG A 192 -10.29 9.68 -13.10
C ARG A 192 -10.56 9.25 -14.53
N THR A 193 -11.57 8.41 -14.73
CA THR A 193 -12.15 8.23 -16.06
C THR A 193 -12.67 9.59 -16.53
N LYS A 194 -12.07 10.14 -17.58
CA LYS A 194 -12.70 11.26 -18.30
C LYS A 194 -14.04 10.72 -18.80
N LYS A 195 -15.16 11.27 -18.31
CA LYS A 195 -16.46 11.05 -18.98
C LYS A 195 -16.27 11.50 -20.43
N ARG A 196 -16.43 10.55 -21.36
CA ARG A 196 -16.53 10.86 -22.78
C ARG A 196 -17.78 11.69 -23.03
#